data_AF-A0A1H6BJ47-F1
#
_entry.id   AF-A0A1H6BJ47-F1
#
_cell.length_a   1.000
_cell.length_b   1.000
_cell.length_c   1.000
_cell.angle_alpha   90.00
_cell.angle_beta   90.00
_cell.angle_gamma   90.00
#
_symmetry.space_group_name_H-M   'P 1'
#
loop_
_entity.id
_entity.type
_entity.pdbx_description
1 polymer ?
#
loop_
_entity_poly.entity_id
_entity_poly.type
_entity_poly.pdbx_seq_one_letter_code
_entity_poly.pdbx_strand_id
1 'polypeptide(L)'
;MWSEDARAHGRVPVRVVLRGEPDGWHCVVADQAGSEQRIPLGESGVRWQTGGRRDEEPPWWRRRLAEIAESLRERVATMLTDRCFELFGCEADIAWFGVDEPILWEGLVTLREPDPARFPGGASPFVVTLAPGRGVLLPGADVLFETLAADAWTALEAVSRSCRTPLPRRSFLCGSADHRSVRVGRGSLAVSTDRRPDGTERVGMVFGERPLGWGGNPGLRLRLDGIDLLDEPAEDVVRLLGELGHEVVGHGRLRRLPALGLTLYGREGRSPDDDGRFAGASLAPPDARGLHRA
;
A
#
# COMPACT_ATOMS: atom_id res chain seq x y z
N MET A 1 7.33 -5.07 20.79
CA MET A 1 6.33 -3.98 20.87
C MET A 1 5.64 -4.09 22.23
N TRP A 2 5.23 -2.99 22.88
CA TRP A 2 4.68 -2.97 24.26
C TRP A 2 3.78 -4.18 24.57
N SER A 3 3.95 -4.84 25.71
CA SER A 3 3.09 -5.95 26.15
C SER A 3 1.72 -5.45 26.62
N GLU A 4 0.77 -6.36 26.87
CA GLU A 4 -0.54 -6.04 27.46
C GLU A 4 -0.41 -5.27 28.79
N ASP A 5 0.70 -5.44 29.51
CA ASP A 5 1.01 -4.71 30.76
C ASP A 5 1.08 -3.18 30.57
N ALA A 6 1.29 -2.70 29.34
CA ALA A 6 1.30 -1.27 29.04
C ALA A 6 -0.04 -0.59 29.32
N ARG A 7 -1.15 -1.33 29.21
CA ARG A 7 -2.50 -0.85 29.49
C ARG A 7 -2.71 -0.63 31.00
N ALA A 8 -2.20 -1.55 31.81
CA ALA A 8 -2.29 -1.48 33.28
C ALA A 8 -1.45 -0.34 33.89
N HIS A 9 -0.38 0.09 33.20
CA HIS A 9 0.56 1.09 33.69
C HIS A 9 0.45 2.46 33.00
N GLY A 10 -0.58 2.68 32.17
CA GLY A 10 -0.78 3.97 31.50
C GLY A 10 0.37 4.37 30.55
N ARG A 11 1.04 3.40 29.92
CA ARG A 11 2.20 3.64 29.04
C ARG A 11 1.76 4.09 27.64
N VAL A 12 1.20 5.28 27.59
CA VAL A 12 0.76 5.94 26.35
C VAL A 12 1.98 6.51 25.62
N PRO A 13 2.14 6.27 24.30
CA PRO A 13 3.20 6.91 23.54
C PRO A 13 3.01 8.42 23.48
N VAL A 14 4.10 9.15 23.73
CA VAL A 14 4.12 10.62 23.66
C VAL A 14 5.13 11.14 22.64
N ARG A 15 6.14 10.33 22.32
CA ARG A 15 7.21 10.69 21.38
C ARG A 15 7.67 9.50 20.56
N VAL A 16 8.01 9.75 19.31
CA VAL A 16 8.69 8.79 18.45
C VAL A 16 9.88 9.47 17.76
N VAL A 17 10.97 8.74 17.59
CA VAL A 17 12.15 9.19 16.83
C VAL A 17 12.38 8.18 15.71
N LEU A 18 12.41 8.63 14.46
CA LEU A 18 12.84 7.83 13.32
C LEU A 18 14.29 8.19 13.01
N ARG A 19 15.16 7.18 12.94
CA ARG A 19 16.58 7.39 12.71
C ARG A 19 17.15 6.39 11.71
N GLY A 20 17.82 6.93 10.71
CA GLY A 20 18.69 6.20 9.81
C GLY A 20 20.12 6.11 10.37
N GLU A 21 20.64 4.90 10.43
CA GLU A 21 22.02 4.57 10.81
C GLU A 21 22.75 3.95 9.61
N PRO A 22 24.10 3.80 9.66
CA PRO A 22 24.87 3.17 8.59
C PRO A 22 24.38 1.79 8.18
N ASP A 23 23.83 1.03 9.13
CA ASP A 23 23.47 -0.38 8.95
C ASP A 23 21.95 -0.59 8.81
N GLY A 24 21.15 0.47 8.89
CA GLY A 24 19.71 0.40 8.68
C GLY A 24 18.91 1.47 9.39
N TRP A 25 17.59 1.34 9.34
CA TRP A 25 16.65 2.26 9.99
C TRP A 25 15.98 1.63 11.20
N HIS A 26 15.72 2.45 12.20
CA HIS A 26 14.93 2.08 13.36
C HIS A 26 14.08 3.26 13.82
N CYS A 27 13.03 2.96 14.58
CA CYS A 27 12.36 3.97 15.38
C CYS A 27 12.53 3.69 16.88
N VAL A 28 12.52 4.74 17.67
CA VAL A 28 12.45 4.68 19.13
C VAL A 28 11.13 5.31 19.54
N VAL A 29 10.32 4.60 20.32
CA VAL A 29 9.07 5.14 20.83
C VAL A 29 9.16 5.27 22.34
N ALA A 30 8.87 6.47 22.85
CA ALA A 30 8.91 6.80 24.26
C ALA A 30 7.48 6.98 24.79
N ASP A 31 7.22 6.38 25.96
CA ASP A 31 5.98 6.59 26.70
C ASP A 31 6.08 7.78 27.67
N GLN A 32 4.94 8.16 28.26
CA GLN A 32 4.86 9.25 29.23
C GLN A 32 5.74 9.03 30.48
N ALA A 33 6.03 7.78 30.83
CA ALA A 33 6.91 7.45 31.96
C ALA A 33 8.41 7.53 31.59
N GLY A 34 8.73 7.84 30.33
CA GLY A 34 10.09 7.93 29.82
C GLY A 34 10.70 6.58 29.43
N SER A 35 9.91 5.50 29.36
CA SER A 35 10.41 4.21 28.88
C SER A 35 10.54 4.26 27.36
N GLU A 36 11.67 3.80 26.84
CA GLU A 36 11.95 3.80 25.40
C GLU A 36 11.98 2.37 24.83
N GLN A 37 11.37 2.21 23.66
CA GLN A 37 11.41 0.96 22.89
C GLN A 37 11.97 1.22 21.50
N ARG A 38 13.08 0.54 21.17
CA ARG A 38 13.68 0.54 19.83
C ARG A 38 13.08 -0.57 18.96
N ILE A 39 12.67 -0.22 17.75
CA ILE A 39 12.06 -1.13 16.77
C ILE A 39 12.85 -1.05 15.46
N PRO A 40 13.48 -2.15 14.99
CA PRO A 40 14.16 -2.17 13.70
C PRO A 40 13.13 -2.16 12.55
N LEU A 41 13.43 -1.43 11.47
CA LEU A 41 12.53 -1.28 10.32
C LEU A 41 12.99 -2.04 9.06
N GLY A 42 14.25 -2.52 9.03
CA GLY A 42 14.73 -3.49 8.03
C GLY A 42 15.16 -2.92 6.68
N GLU A 43 15.24 -1.59 6.53
CA GLU A 43 15.69 -0.94 5.30
C GLU A 43 17.22 -0.80 5.22
N SER A 44 17.74 -0.60 3.99
CA SER A 44 19.15 -0.26 3.77
C SER A 44 19.55 0.99 4.55
N GLY A 45 20.72 0.96 5.19
CA GLY A 45 21.23 2.08 5.96
C GLY A 45 21.51 3.33 5.13
N VAL A 46 21.86 4.42 5.82
CA VAL A 46 21.97 5.75 5.19
C VAL A 46 23.27 5.97 4.43
N ARG A 47 24.26 5.08 4.60
CA ARG A 47 25.55 5.21 3.93
C ARG A 47 25.45 4.72 2.49
N TRP A 48 25.94 5.54 1.56
CA TRP A 48 26.29 5.06 0.24
C TRP A 48 27.43 4.02 0.37
N GLN A 49 27.16 2.80 -0.07
CA GLN A 49 28.15 1.72 -0.09
C GLN A 49 28.15 1.06 -1.46
N THR A 50 29.09 1.45 -2.33
CA THR A 50 29.57 0.62 -3.43
C THR A 50 30.74 -0.20 -2.90
N GLY A 51 30.77 -1.50 -3.15
CA GLY A 51 31.69 -2.47 -2.54
C GLY A 51 33.20 -2.32 -2.84
N GLY A 52 33.72 -1.11 -3.05
CA GLY A 52 35.15 -0.81 -3.18
C GLY A 52 35.42 0.64 -3.57
N ARG A 53 36.31 1.29 -2.80
CA ARG A 53 36.77 2.71 -2.88
C ARG A 53 35.72 3.77 -2.52
N ARG A 54 36.21 4.88 -1.94
CA ARG A 54 35.44 6.05 -1.50
C ARG A 54 34.80 6.74 -2.71
N ASP A 55 33.70 6.19 -3.20
CA ASP A 55 32.87 6.89 -4.17
C ASP A 55 32.13 8.01 -3.44
N GLU A 56 32.21 9.22 -3.99
CA GLU A 56 31.45 10.35 -3.49
C GLU A 56 29.95 10.03 -3.54
N GLU A 57 29.22 10.51 -2.54
CA GLU A 57 27.77 10.35 -2.49
C GLU A 57 27.15 10.99 -3.74
N PRO A 58 26.42 10.22 -4.57
CA PRO A 58 25.86 10.79 -5.77
C PRO A 58 24.74 11.80 -5.41
N PRO A 59 24.54 12.87 -6.20
CA PRO A 59 23.55 13.92 -5.88
C PRO A 59 22.10 13.42 -5.69
N TRP A 60 21.76 12.25 -6.25
CA TRP A 60 20.45 11.64 -6.11
C TRP A 60 20.25 10.83 -4.82
N TRP A 61 21.33 10.52 -4.07
CA TRP A 61 21.25 9.68 -2.87
C TRP A 61 20.43 10.35 -1.76
N ARG A 62 20.67 11.64 -1.48
CA ARG A 62 19.87 12.39 -0.50
C ARG A 62 18.37 12.36 -0.83
N ARG A 63 18.01 12.50 -2.10
CA ARG A 63 16.60 12.40 -2.53
C ARG A 63 16.04 11.00 -2.26
N ARG A 64 16.81 9.95 -2.57
CA ARG A 64 16.43 8.58 -2.28
C ARG A 64 16.24 8.33 -0.77
N LEU A 65 17.13 8.84 0.07
CA LEU A 65 17.00 8.76 1.52
C LEU A 65 15.76 9.50 2.02
N ALA A 66 15.43 10.66 1.44
CA ALA A 66 14.21 11.39 1.78
C ALA A 66 12.94 10.59 1.43
N GLU A 67 12.91 9.94 0.26
CA GLU A 67 11.81 9.03 -0.13
C GLU A 67 11.66 7.83 0.82
N ILE A 68 12.79 7.25 1.25
CA ILE A 68 12.81 6.16 2.24
C ILE A 68 12.29 6.66 3.59
N ALA A 69 12.79 7.80 4.08
CA ALA A 69 12.38 8.38 5.36
C ALA A 69 10.88 8.73 5.37
N GLU A 70 10.36 9.28 4.27
CA GLU A 70 8.92 9.52 4.10
C GLU A 70 8.12 8.22 4.23
N SER A 71 8.49 7.19 3.47
CA SER A 71 7.82 5.88 3.50
C SER A 71 7.87 5.24 4.90
N LEU A 72 9.00 5.38 5.60
CA LEU A 72 9.19 4.86 6.95
C LEU A 72 8.36 5.60 7.99
N ARG A 73 8.20 6.93 7.88
CA ARG A 73 7.31 7.68 8.78
C ARG A 73 5.86 7.24 8.64
N GLU A 74 5.39 6.99 7.42
CA GLU A 74 4.04 6.46 7.18
C GLU A 74 3.86 5.07 7.79
N ARG A 75 4.87 4.20 7.65
CA ARG A 75 4.88 2.86 8.26
C ARG A 75 4.84 2.94 9.79
N VAL A 76 5.65 3.82 10.39
CA VAL A 76 5.68 4.05 11.85
C VAL A 76 4.34 4.61 12.33
N ALA A 77 3.74 5.57 11.62
CA ALA A 77 2.42 6.10 11.95
C ALA A 77 1.35 5.00 11.93
N THR A 78 1.35 4.15 10.90
CA THR A 78 0.43 3.01 10.78
C THR A 78 0.57 2.05 11.97
N MET A 79 1.80 1.62 12.25
CA MET A 79 2.13 0.72 13.35
C MET A 79 1.69 1.29 14.71
N LEU A 80 2.00 2.56 14.99
CA LEU A 80 1.63 3.19 16.25
C LEU A 80 0.12 3.39 16.38
N THR A 81 -0.55 3.77 15.30
CA THR A 81 -2.01 3.91 15.28
C THR A 81 -2.68 2.58 15.60
N ASP A 82 -2.24 1.49 14.98
CA ASP A 82 -2.82 0.17 15.22
C ASP A 82 -2.58 -0.32 16.63
N ARG A 83 -1.34 -0.14 17.12
CA ARG A 83 -1.03 -0.52 18.49
C ARG A 83 -1.81 0.29 19.52
N CYS A 84 -1.98 1.60 19.29
CA CYS A 84 -2.80 2.43 20.16
C CYS A 84 -4.27 2.02 20.12
N PHE A 85 -4.79 1.63 18.95
CA PHE A 85 -6.17 1.18 18.84
C PHE A 85 -6.39 -0.13 19.61
N GLU A 86 -5.51 -1.12 19.45
CA GLU A 86 -5.58 -2.39 20.16
C GLU A 86 -5.50 -2.20 21.69
N LEU A 87 -4.57 -1.37 22.15
CA LEU A 87 -4.28 -1.20 23.58
C LEU A 87 -5.19 -0.19 24.27
N PHE A 88 -5.64 0.85 23.59
CA PHE A 88 -6.31 1.99 24.24
C PHE A 88 -7.66 2.34 23.60
N GLY A 89 -8.00 1.75 22.45
CA GLY A 89 -9.23 2.07 21.71
C GLY A 89 -9.20 3.44 21.03
N CYS A 90 -8.02 4.06 20.91
CA CYS A 90 -7.82 5.37 20.30
C CYS A 90 -6.76 5.29 19.20
N GLU A 91 -6.72 6.29 18.32
CA GLU A 91 -5.72 6.37 17.25
C GLU A 91 -4.60 7.34 17.60
N ALA A 92 -3.39 7.00 17.15
CA ALA A 92 -2.25 7.90 17.23
C ALA A 92 -2.28 8.87 16.04
N ASP A 93 -1.99 10.13 16.32
CA ASP A 93 -1.62 11.12 15.32
C ASP A 93 -0.21 11.64 15.63
N ILE A 94 0.62 11.81 14.60
CA ILE A 94 2.04 12.10 14.76
C ILE A 94 2.40 13.37 13.98
N ALA A 95 2.72 14.43 14.72
CA ALA A 95 3.33 15.63 14.15
C ALA A 95 4.84 15.43 14.05
N TRP A 96 5.38 15.36 12.83
CA TRP A 96 6.80 15.13 12.56
C TRP A 96 7.59 16.42 12.38
N PHE A 97 8.82 16.42 12.90
CA PHE A 97 9.78 17.53 12.86
C PHE A 97 11.14 17.02 12.37
N GLY A 98 11.71 17.69 11.37
CA GLY A 98 13.03 17.38 10.84
C GLY A 98 14.12 17.85 11.80
N VAL A 99 14.91 16.93 12.33
CA VAL A 99 16.03 17.26 13.25
C VAL A 99 17.35 17.30 12.50
N ASP A 100 17.60 16.28 11.66
CA ASP A 100 18.73 16.20 10.74
C ASP A 100 18.27 15.51 9.45
N GLU A 101 17.69 16.28 8.54
CA GLU A 101 17.10 15.74 7.32
C GLU A 101 18.17 15.24 6.33
N PRO A 102 17.92 14.10 5.66
CA PRO A 102 16.70 13.29 5.68
C PRO A 102 16.71 12.15 6.73
N ILE A 103 17.74 12.04 7.57
CA ILE A 103 18.05 10.82 8.34
C ILE A 103 17.52 10.78 9.76
N LEU A 104 17.14 11.91 10.35
CA LEU A 104 16.64 11.99 11.72
C LEU A 104 15.39 12.88 11.82
N TRP A 105 14.33 12.29 12.35
CA TRP A 105 13.05 12.94 12.57
C TRP A 105 12.53 12.65 13.97
N GLU A 106 11.96 13.64 14.61
CA GLU A 106 11.24 13.50 15.88
C GLU A 106 9.75 13.71 15.63
N GLY A 107 8.90 12.93 16.29
CA GLY A 107 7.46 12.97 16.17
C GLY A 107 6.82 13.11 17.54
N LEU A 108 5.95 14.10 17.70
CA LEU A 108 5.08 14.21 18.86
C LEU A 108 3.81 13.40 18.62
N VAL A 109 3.50 12.49 19.55
CA VAL A 109 2.34 11.60 19.45
C VAL A 109 1.19 12.19 20.25
N THR A 110 0.04 12.35 19.60
CA THR A 110 -1.22 12.70 20.24
C THR A 110 -2.23 11.58 20.01
N LEU A 111 -3.22 11.48 20.90
CA LEU A 111 -4.30 10.52 20.77
C LEU A 111 -5.56 11.22 20.29
N ARG A 112 -6.29 10.56 19.40
CA ARG A 112 -7.58 11.00 18.89
C ARG A 112 -8.59 9.86 18.90
N GLU A 113 -9.86 10.22 18.76
CA GLU A 113 -10.93 9.24 18.58
C GLU A 113 -10.63 8.30 17.40
N PRO A 114 -10.99 7.01 17.53
CA PRO A 114 -10.76 6.06 16.46
C PRO A 114 -11.58 6.42 15.23
N ASP A 115 -10.98 6.21 14.06
CA ASP A 115 -11.70 6.37 12.80
C ASP A 115 -12.94 5.46 12.79
N PRO A 116 -14.14 5.97 12.44
CA PRO A 116 -15.35 5.16 12.33
C PRO A 116 -15.20 3.89 11.48
N ALA A 117 -14.32 3.92 10.46
CA ALA A 117 -14.04 2.75 9.61
C ALA A 117 -13.34 1.59 10.35
N ARG A 118 -12.88 1.80 11.59
CA ARG A 118 -12.39 0.72 12.48
C ARG A 118 -13.50 -0.25 12.85
N PHE A 119 -14.74 0.23 12.85
CA PHE A 119 -15.91 -0.53 13.25
C PHE A 119 -16.67 -1.03 12.01
N PRO A 120 -17.12 -2.30 11.99
CA PRO A 120 -17.93 -2.82 10.89
C PRO A 120 -19.12 -1.91 10.59
N GLY A 121 -19.27 -1.49 9.33
CA GLY A 121 -20.36 -0.61 8.89
C GLY A 121 -20.23 0.86 9.28
N GLY A 122 -19.19 1.26 10.02
CA GLY A 122 -18.99 2.65 10.46
C GLY A 122 -18.59 3.64 9.37
N ALA A 123 -18.16 3.15 8.20
CA ALA A 123 -17.88 3.96 7.02
C ALA A 123 -18.16 3.18 5.73
N SER A 124 -18.61 3.89 4.68
CA SER A 124 -18.77 3.30 3.35
C SER A 124 -17.39 3.03 2.73
N PRO A 125 -17.16 1.83 2.16
CA PRO A 125 -15.92 1.54 1.47
C PRO A 125 -15.82 2.27 0.14
N PHE A 126 -14.59 2.40 -0.36
CA PHE A 126 -14.33 2.81 -1.73
C PHE A 126 -14.22 1.55 -2.59
N VAL A 127 -15.26 1.30 -3.39
CA VAL A 127 -15.39 0.08 -4.18
C VAL A 127 -14.87 0.31 -5.59
N VAL A 128 -13.86 -0.48 -5.97
CA VAL A 128 -13.34 -0.57 -7.33
C VAL A 128 -13.85 -1.87 -7.93
N THR A 129 -14.69 -1.77 -8.97
CA THR A 129 -15.22 -2.95 -9.67
C THR A 129 -14.29 -3.28 -10.82
N LEU A 130 -13.70 -4.47 -10.78
CA LEU A 130 -12.90 -5.03 -11.86
C LEU A 130 -13.84 -5.56 -12.95
N ALA A 131 -13.64 -5.09 -14.17
CA ALA A 131 -14.36 -5.55 -15.35
C ALA A 131 -13.34 -6.15 -16.34
N PRO A 132 -13.03 -7.46 -16.25
CA PRO A 132 -12.10 -8.13 -17.14
C PRO A 132 -12.33 -7.81 -18.62
N GLY A 133 -11.24 -7.57 -19.34
CA GLY A 133 -11.28 -7.14 -20.75
C GLY A 133 -11.69 -5.68 -20.98
N ARG A 134 -12.19 -4.96 -19.97
CA ARG A 134 -12.62 -3.56 -20.09
C ARG A 134 -11.76 -2.60 -19.28
N GLY A 135 -11.41 -2.95 -18.05
CA GLY A 135 -10.69 -2.09 -17.09
C GLY A 135 -11.38 -2.09 -15.73
N VAL A 136 -11.44 -0.93 -15.07
CA VAL A 136 -12.09 -0.79 -13.76
C VAL A 136 -13.15 0.31 -13.76
N LEU A 137 -14.20 0.09 -12.97
CA LEU A 137 -15.25 1.07 -12.70
C LEU A 137 -15.03 1.63 -11.30
N LEU A 138 -14.86 2.94 -11.18
CA LEU A 138 -14.67 3.64 -9.90
C LEU A 138 -15.95 4.41 -9.54
N PRO A 139 -16.11 4.80 -8.27
CA PRO A 139 -17.16 5.73 -7.87
C PRO A 139 -16.99 7.09 -8.57
N GLY A 140 -17.75 7.31 -9.64
CA GLY A 140 -17.81 8.59 -10.37
C GLY A 140 -16.87 8.73 -11.58
N ALA A 141 -16.03 7.73 -11.90
CA ALA A 141 -15.22 7.72 -13.12
C ALA A 141 -14.79 6.29 -13.50
N ASP A 142 -14.77 5.97 -14.79
CA ASP A 142 -14.29 4.68 -15.27
C ASP A 142 -12.86 4.80 -15.81
N VAL A 143 -12.00 3.85 -15.44
CA VAL A 143 -10.63 3.74 -15.95
C VAL A 143 -10.55 2.47 -16.78
N LEU A 144 -10.87 2.63 -18.06
CA LEU A 144 -10.92 1.55 -19.05
C LEU A 144 -9.56 1.40 -19.74
N PHE A 145 -9.29 0.25 -20.35
CA PHE A 145 -8.05 0.04 -21.13
C PHE A 145 -7.94 0.94 -22.36
N GLU A 146 -9.08 1.43 -22.86
CA GLU A 146 -9.14 2.44 -23.91
C GLU A 146 -9.01 3.87 -23.39
N THR A 147 -9.01 4.10 -22.08
CA THR A 147 -8.85 5.44 -21.51
C THR A 147 -7.46 5.99 -21.81
N LEU A 148 -7.39 7.23 -22.29
CA LEU A 148 -6.13 7.94 -22.53
C LEU A 148 -5.44 8.24 -21.19
N ALA A 149 -4.10 8.31 -21.21
CA ALA A 149 -3.33 8.59 -20.00
C ALA A 149 -3.78 9.87 -19.27
N ALA A 150 -4.05 10.96 -20.00
CA ALA A 150 -4.51 12.22 -19.42
C ALA A 150 -5.84 12.08 -18.65
N ASP A 151 -6.78 11.31 -19.19
CA ASP A 151 -8.08 11.06 -18.56
C ASP A 151 -7.94 10.13 -17.35
N ALA A 152 -7.05 9.13 -17.43
CA ALA A 152 -6.73 8.26 -16.30
C ALA A 152 -6.15 9.03 -15.11
N TRP A 153 -5.28 10.02 -15.37
CA TRP A 153 -4.75 10.90 -14.31
C TRP A 153 -5.83 11.78 -13.70
N THR A 154 -6.72 12.32 -14.53
CA THR A 154 -7.88 13.08 -14.05
C THR A 154 -8.79 12.23 -13.15
N ALA A 155 -9.00 10.96 -13.51
CA ALA A 155 -9.75 10.01 -12.69
C ALA A 155 -9.05 9.74 -11.35
N LEU A 156 -7.73 9.51 -11.32
CA LEU A 156 -7.00 9.32 -10.05
C LEU A 156 -7.02 10.57 -9.16
N GLU A 157 -7.00 11.78 -9.72
CA GLU A 157 -7.20 13.01 -8.96
C GLU A 157 -8.62 13.12 -8.40
N ALA A 158 -9.63 12.66 -9.13
CA ALA A 158 -11.00 12.59 -8.61
C ALA A 158 -11.08 11.62 -7.43
N VAL A 159 -10.38 10.47 -7.51
CA VAL A 159 -10.25 9.53 -6.38
C VAL A 159 -9.61 10.24 -5.18
N SER A 160 -8.48 10.93 -5.36
CA SER A 160 -7.79 11.60 -4.25
C SER A 160 -8.68 12.64 -3.56
N ARG A 161 -9.43 13.44 -4.34
CA ARG A 161 -10.40 14.40 -3.81
C ARG A 161 -11.51 13.71 -3.03
N SER A 162 -12.10 12.65 -3.58
CA SER A 162 -13.19 11.91 -2.92
C SER A 162 -12.75 11.25 -1.61
N CYS A 163 -11.53 10.72 -1.57
CA CYS A 163 -10.95 10.04 -0.41
C CYS A 163 -10.24 11.00 0.56
N ARG A 164 -10.17 12.30 0.22
CA ARG A 164 -9.42 13.33 0.98
C ARG A 164 -7.96 12.94 1.22
N THR A 165 -7.34 12.35 0.22
CA THR A 165 -5.93 11.93 0.24
C THR A 165 -5.07 12.85 -0.63
N PRO A 166 -3.73 12.82 -0.47
CA PRO A 166 -2.83 13.56 -1.34
C PRO A 166 -3.01 13.20 -2.82
N LEU A 167 -2.62 14.13 -3.69
CA LEU A 167 -2.68 13.95 -5.15
C LEU A 167 -1.91 12.70 -5.60
N PRO A 168 -2.28 12.11 -6.76
CA PRO A 168 -1.63 10.91 -7.26
C PRO A 168 -0.10 11.10 -7.43
N ARG A 169 0.67 10.20 -6.82
CA ARG A 169 2.12 10.21 -6.86
C ARG A 169 2.62 9.46 -8.08
N ARG A 170 3.54 10.06 -8.82
CA ARG A 170 4.26 9.40 -9.90
C ARG A 170 5.36 8.50 -9.34
N SER A 171 5.53 7.31 -9.91
CA SER A 171 6.69 6.46 -9.65
C SER A 171 7.16 5.79 -10.94
N PHE A 172 8.40 5.29 -10.92
CA PHE A 172 8.94 4.55 -12.06
C PHE A 172 8.55 3.08 -11.93
N LEU A 173 7.92 2.53 -12.98
CA LEU A 173 7.65 1.12 -13.13
C LEU A 173 8.25 0.64 -14.46
N CYS A 174 9.18 -0.31 -14.39
CA CYS A 174 9.82 -0.86 -15.59
C CYS A 174 8.78 -1.53 -16.51
N GLY A 175 8.85 -1.22 -17.80
CA GLY A 175 7.94 -1.77 -18.81
C GLY A 175 6.68 -0.95 -19.07
N SER A 176 6.41 0.09 -18.28
CA SER A 176 5.30 1.03 -18.49
C SER A 176 5.79 2.38 -19.00
N ALA A 177 4.93 3.10 -19.71
CA ALA A 177 5.19 4.46 -20.19
C ALA A 177 5.13 5.49 -19.04
N ASP A 178 4.16 5.35 -18.15
CA ASP A 178 4.05 6.09 -16.90
C ASP A 178 3.31 5.25 -15.84
N HIS A 179 3.45 5.63 -14.58
CA HIS A 179 2.77 4.99 -13.46
C HIS A 179 2.47 6.00 -12.37
N ARG A 180 1.22 5.99 -11.89
CA ARG A 180 0.80 6.82 -10.76
C ARG A 180 -0.07 6.03 -9.80
N SER A 181 0.05 6.34 -8.51
CA SER A 181 -0.76 5.76 -7.46
C SER A 181 -1.41 6.83 -6.59
N VAL A 182 -2.59 6.51 -6.06
CA VAL A 182 -3.36 7.33 -5.13
C VAL A 182 -3.70 6.50 -3.90
N ARG A 183 -3.71 7.14 -2.73
CA ARG A 183 -4.11 6.50 -1.47
C ARG A 183 -5.63 6.44 -1.36
N VAL A 184 -6.14 5.31 -0.87
CA VAL A 184 -7.55 5.07 -0.55
C VAL A 184 -7.61 4.44 0.83
N GLY A 185 -7.91 5.25 1.86
CA GLY A 185 -7.70 4.85 3.24
C GLY A 185 -6.23 4.51 3.48
N ARG A 186 -5.94 3.25 3.82
CA ARG A 186 -4.57 2.71 3.93
C ARG A 186 -4.15 1.84 2.75
N GLY A 187 -5.09 1.53 1.86
CA GLY A 187 -4.77 0.90 0.58
C GLY A 187 -4.23 1.91 -0.43
N SER A 188 -3.81 1.38 -1.58
CA SER A 188 -3.45 2.19 -2.74
C SER A 188 -4.12 1.67 -4.00
N LEU A 189 -4.46 2.59 -4.89
CA LEU A 189 -4.92 2.32 -6.25
C LEU A 189 -3.93 2.95 -7.21
N ALA A 190 -3.42 2.17 -8.15
CA ALA A 190 -2.42 2.59 -9.10
C ALA A 190 -2.83 2.27 -10.53
N VAL A 191 -2.40 3.12 -11.45
CA VAL A 191 -2.61 2.96 -12.89
C VAL A 191 -1.26 3.09 -13.59
N SER A 192 -0.97 2.10 -14.42
CA SER A 192 0.14 2.14 -15.37
C SER A 192 -0.39 2.32 -16.78
N THR A 193 0.36 3.04 -17.60
CA THR A 193 0.03 3.28 -19.00
C THR A 193 1.06 2.64 -19.92
N ASP A 194 0.62 2.29 -21.13
CA ASP A 194 1.45 1.76 -22.20
C ASP A 194 1.28 2.60 -23.46
N ARG A 195 2.36 2.72 -24.23
CA ARG A 195 2.31 3.31 -25.59
C ARG A 195 1.87 2.25 -26.59
N ARG A 196 0.77 2.51 -27.27
CA ARG A 196 0.23 1.67 -28.35
C ARG A 196 1.02 1.91 -29.65
N PRO A 197 0.90 1.01 -30.66
CA PRO A 197 1.59 1.17 -31.94
C PRO A 197 1.24 2.45 -32.71
N ASP A 198 0.06 3.03 -32.45
CA ASP A 198 -0.39 4.31 -33.01
C ASP A 198 0.24 5.53 -32.31
N GLY A 199 1.12 5.31 -31.32
CA GLY A 199 1.77 6.34 -30.53
C GLY A 199 0.93 6.89 -29.37
N THR A 200 -0.32 6.46 -29.24
CA THR A 200 -1.19 6.89 -28.13
C THR A 200 -0.82 6.19 -26.83
N GLU A 201 -0.86 6.93 -25.73
CA GLU A 201 -0.63 6.39 -24.39
C GLU A 201 -1.96 6.12 -23.69
N ARG A 202 -2.20 4.86 -23.33
CA ARG A 202 -3.47 4.38 -22.75
C ARG A 202 -3.23 3.53 -21.52
N VAL A 203 -4.27 3.29 -20.74
CA VAL A 203 -4.20 2.40 -19.58
C VAL A 203 -3.73 0.99 -19.99
N GLY A 204 -2.64 0.55 -19.39
CA GLY A 204 -2.05 -0.79 -19.57
C GLY A 204 -2.36 -1.72 -18.41
N MET A 205 -2.42 -1.19 -17.19
CA MET A 205 -2.72 -1.97 -15.99
C MET A 205 -3.35 -1.08 -14.91
N VAL A 206 -4.29 -1.64 -14.17
CA VAL A 206 -4.76 -1.10 -12.90
C VAL A 206 -4.34 -2.06 -11.80
N PHE A 207 -3.81 -1.54 -10.70
CA PHE A 207 -3.39 -2.32 -9.54
C PHE A 207 -4.00 -1.72 -8.28
N GLY A 208 -4.57 -2.55 -7.42
CA GLY A 208 -5.00 -2.15 -6.10
C GLY A 208 -4.37 -3.04 -5.04
N GLU A 209 -3.98 -2.44 -3.93
CA GLU A 209 -3.44 -3.15 -2.77
C GLU A 209 -4.08 -2.65 -1.48
N ARG A 210 -4.24 -3.58 -0.54
CA ARG A 210 -4.71 -3.31 0.81
C ARG A 210 -3.78 -4.02 1.80
N PRO A 211 -3.05 -3.27 2.65
CA PRO A 211 -2.17 -3.87 3.64
C PRO A 211 -2.96 -4.70 4.66
N LEU A 212 -2.22 -5.49 5.44
CA LEU A 212 -2.75 -6.21 6.60
C LEU A 212 -3.39 -5.26 7.62
N GLY A 213 -4.39 -5.76 8.34
CA GLY A 213 -5.08 -5.01 9.39
C GLY A 213 -6.16 -4.06 8.87
N TRP A 214 -6.37 -2.97 9.60
CA TRP A 214 -7.42 -2.01 9.29
C TRP A 214 -7.13 -1.28 7.96
N GLY A 215 -8.13 -1.25 7.07
CA GLY A 215 -8.00 -0.74 5.70
C GLY A 215 -8.05 0.78 5.54
N GLY A 216 -8.19 1.56 6.63
CA GLY A 216 -8.37 3.01 6.56
C GLY A 216 -9.79 3.43 6.18
N ASN A 217 -10.04 4.75 6.17
CA ASN A 217 -11.29 5.35 5.72
C ASN A 217 -11.07 6.21 4.46
N PRO A 218 -11.78 5.95 3.35
CA PRO A 218 -12.61 4.76 3.12
C PRO A 218 -11.73 3.52 2.95
N GLY A 219 -12.26 2.35 3.33
CA GLY A 219 -11.57 1.08 3.07
C GLY A 219 -11.64 0.71 1.60
N LEU A 220 -10.49 0.46 0.95
CA LEU A 220 -10.44 0.00 -0.44
C LEU A 220 -11.01 -1.42 -0.59
N ARG A 221 -11.88 -1.63 -1.57
CA ARG A 221 -12.48 -2.93 -1.91
C ARG A 221 -12.28 -3.20 -3.40
N LEU A 222 -11.66 -4.33 -3.77
CA LEU A 222 -11.49 -4.72 -5.17
C LEU A 222 -12.47 -5.84 -5.47
N ARG A 223 -13.51 -5.53 -6.25
CA ARG A 223 -14.60 -6.46 -6.52
C ARG A 223 -14.55 -7.04 -7.91
N LEU A 224 -14.71 -8.35 -8.02
CA LEU A 224 -15.01 -9.04 -9.27
C LEU A 224 -16.32 -9.81 -9.08
N ASP A 225 -17.31 -9.54 -9.92
CA ASP A 225 -18.64 -10.20 -9.88
C ASP A 225 -19.29 -10.21 -8.48
N GLY A 226 -19.10 -9.10 -7.75
CA GLY A 226 -19.63 -8.91 -6.39
C GLY A 226 -18.74 -9.44 -5.25
N ILE A 227 -17.73 -10.25 -5.56
CA ILE A 227 -16.79 -10.83 -4.59
C ILE A 227 -15.67 -9.82 -4.28
N ASP A 228 -15.42 -9.52 -3.00
CA ASP A 228 -14.24 -8.73 -2.62
C ASP A 228 -12.98 -9.62 -2.53
N LEU A 229 -12.13 -9.49 -3.55
CA LEU A 229 -10.95 -10.32 -3.75
C LEU A 229 -9.92 -10.20 -2.63
N LEU A 230 -9.93 -9.12 -1.86
CA LEU A 230 -8.96 -8.88 -0.78
C LEU A 230 -9.51 -9.21 0.61
N ASP A 231 -10.82 -9.44 0.73
CA ASP A 231 -11.48 -9.71 2.02
C ASP A 231 -11.90 -11.16 2.21
N GLU A 232 -12.06 -11.90 1.13
CA GLU A 232 -12.29 -13.34 1.25
C GLU A 232 -10.94 -14.08 1.47
N PRO A 233 -10.94 -15.24 2.17
CA PRO A 233 -9.78 -16.11 2.23
C PRO A 233 -9.28 -16.44 0.81
N ALA A 234 -7.96 -16.39 0.60
CA ALA A 234 -7.38 -16.54 -0.73
C ALA A 234 -7.70 -17.90 -1.35
N GLU A 235 -7.75 -18.96 -0.54
CA GLU A 235 -8.13 -20.30 -0.97
C GLU A 235 -9.58 -20.38 -1.46
N ASP A 236 -10.49 -19.69 -0.76
CA ASP A 236 -11.91 -19.64 -1.15
C ASP A 236 -12.12 -18.86 -2.45
N VAL A 237 -11.42 -17.73 -2.62
CA VAL A 237 -11.43 -16.97 -3.88
C VAL A 237 -10.92 -17.82 -5.03
N VAL A 238 -9.79 -18.50 -4.86
CA VAL A 238 -9.20 -19.37 -5.89
C VAL A 238 -10.15 -20.52 -6.25
N ARG A 239 -10.72 -21.17 -5.24
CA ARG A 239 -11.68 -22.26 -5.42
C ARG A 239 -12.91 -21.79 -6.19
N LEU A 240 -13.52 -20.68 -5.77
CA LEU A 240 -14.69 -20.10 -6.41
C LEU A 240 -14.42 -19.75 -7.88
N LEU A 241 -13.30 -19.09 -8.17
CA LEU A 241 -12.93 -18.75 -9.55
C LEU A 241 -12.69 -20.01 -10.41
N GLY A 242 -12.11 -21.05 -9.84
CA GLY A 242 -11.97 -22.35 -10.49
C GLY A 242 -13.31 -23.05 -10.76
N GLU A 243 -14.23 -23.01 -9.80
CA GLU A 243 -15.60 -23.54 -9.93
C GLU A 243 -16.41 -22.78 -10.99
N LEU A 244 -16.15 -21.48 -11.17
CA LEU A 244 -16.69 -20.67 -12.27
C LEU A 244 -16.05 -20.96 -13.65
N GLY A 245 -15.10 -21.91 -13.71
CA GLY A 245 -14.49 -22.37 -14.95
C GLY A 245 -13.27 -21.59 -15.40
N HIS A 246 -12.69 -20.72 -14.54
CA HIS A 246 -11.47 -20.01 -14.87
C HIS A 246 -10.23 -20.87 -14.59
N GLU A 247 -9.28 -20.87 -15.52
CA GLU A 247 -7.95 -21.41 -15.27
C GLU A 247 -7.20 -20.51 -14.28
N VAL A 248 -6.78 -21.08 -13.15
CA VAL A 248 -5.96 -20.40 -12.14
C VAL A 248 -4.54 -20.96 -12.15
N VAL A 249 -3.58 -20.14 -12.58
CA VAL A 249 -2.16 -20.49 -12.65
C VAL A 249 -1.44 -19.95 -11.42
N GLY A 250 -0.79 -20.83 -10.64
CA GLY A 250 -0.03 -20.46 -9.45
C GLY A 250 1.46 -20.29 -9.71
N HIS A 251 2.06 -19.23 -9.16
CA HIS A 251 3.52 -19.09 -9.06
C HIS A 251 3.91 -18.49 -7.70
N GLY A 252 4.37 -19.35 -6.78
CA GLY A 252 4.60 -18.94 -5.39
C GLY A 252 3.31 -18.42 -4.75
N ARG A 253 3.31 -17.16 -4.29
CA ARG A 253 2.16 -16.46 -3.70
C ARG A 253 1.29 -15.72 -4.72
N LEU A 254 1.64 -15.77 -6.00
CA LEU A 254 0.88 -15.16 -7.08
C LEU A 254 -0.14 -16.17 -7.62
N ARG A 255 -1.33 -15.70 -7.96
CA ARG A 255 -2.35 -16.44 -8.71
C ARG A 255 -2.74 -15.63 -9.93
N ARG A 256 -2.65 -16.22 -11.11
CA ARG A 256 -2.97 -15.57 -12.39
C ARG A 256 -4.18 -16.22 -13.00
N LEU A 257 -5.08 -15.42 -13.55
CA LEU A 257 -6.23 -15.84 -14.34
C LEU A 257 -6.06 -15.24 -15.74
N PRO A 258 -5.30 -15.89 -16.64
CA PRO A 258 -4.85 -15.29 -17.90
C PRO A 258 -6.01 -14.82 -18.78
N ALA A 259 -7.08 -15.61 -18.86
CA ALA A 259 -8.28 -15.29 -19.64
C ALA A 259 -8.97 -14.00 -19.16
N LEU A 260 -8.82 -13.65 -17.88
CA LEU A 260 -9.38 -12.43 -17.29
C LEU A 260 -8.38 -11.26 -17.29
N GLY A 261 -7.11 -11.51 -17.58
CA GLY A 261 -6.03 -10.54 -17.37
C GLY A 261 -5.85 -10.16 -15.89
N LEU A 262 -6.30 -11.01 -14.97
CA LEU A 262 -6.28 -10.77 -13.52
C LEU A 262 -5.09 -11.46 -12.87
N THR A 263 -4.38 -10.75 -11.98
CA THR A 263 -3.37 -11.34 -11.09
C THR A 263 -3.71 -10.98 -9.65
N LEU A 264 -3.72 -11.97 -8.76
CA LEU A 264 -3.90 -11.83 -7.32
C LEU A 264 -2.56 -12.04 -6.63
N TYR A 265 -2.24 -11.15 -5.70
CA TYR A 265 -0.96 -11.10 -4.99
C TYR A 265 -1.20 -11.53 -3.56
N GLY A 266 -0.68 -12.71 -3.17
CA GLY A 266 -0.71 -13.15 -1.78
C GLY A 266 0.09 -12.19 -0.91
N ARG A 267 -0.30 -12.07 0.36
CA ARG A 267 0.44 -11.25 1.33
C ARG A 267 1.86 -11.76 1.49
N GLU A 268 2.81 -10.84 1.66
CA GLU A 268 4.15 -11.20 2.14
C GLU A 268 4.07 -11.52 3.63
N GLY A 269 4.61 -12.67 4.06
CA GLY A 269 4.50 -13.08 5.45
C GLY A 269 5.34 -14.30 5.79
N ARG A 270 6.45 -14.07 6.50
CA ARG A 270 6.93 -14.93 7.59
C ARG A 270 6.36 -14.45 8.95
N SER A 271 5.21 -13.76 8.94
CA SER A 271 4.55 -13.32 10.16
C SER A 271 3.62 -14.45 10.66
N PRO A 272 3.54 -14.70 11.97
CA PRO A 272 2.53 -15.59 12.56
C PRO A 272 1.08 -15.10 12.33
N ASP A 273 0.89 -13.87 11.88
CA ASP A 273 -0.43 -13.25 11.62
C ASP A 273 -0.86 -13.33 10.13
N ASP A 274 -0.40 -14.34 9.39
CA ASP A 274 -0.89 -14.58 8.02
C ASP A 274 -2.37 -14.99 8.07
N ASP A 275 -3.27 -14.07 7.71
CA ASP A 275 -4.71 -14.30 7.68
C ASP A 275 -5.18 -15.05 6.43
N GLY A 276 -4.24 -15.49 5.57
CA GLY A 276 -4.52 -16.30 4.40
C GLY A 276 -5.20 -15.52 3.27
N ARG A 277 -5.09 -14.19 3.24
CA ARG A 277 -5.77 -13.31 2.27
C ARG A 277 -4.81 -12.75 1.23
N PHE A 278 -5.37 -12.27 0.11
CA PHE A 278 -4.61 -11.51 -0.88
C PHE A 278 -4.30 -10.09 -0.37
N ALA A 279 -3.11 -9.59 -0.69
CA ALA A 279 -2.68 -8.21 -0.44
C ALA A 279 -3.12 -7.26 -1.55
N GLY A 280 -3.28 -7.76 -2.77
CA GLY A 280 -3.59 -6.92 -3.91
C GLY A 280 -4.07 -7.71 -5.11
N ALA A 281 -4.58 -6.97 -6.09
CA ALA A 281 -5.00 -7.48 -7.37
C ALA A 281 -4.61 -6.50 -8.48
N SER A 282 -4.16 -7.02 -9.62
CA SER A 282 -3.95 -6.24 -10.83
C SER A 282 -4.85 -6.75 -11.95
N LEU A 283 -5.34 -5.82 -12.76
CA LEU A 283 -6.08 -6.10 -13.98
C LEU A 283 -5.36 -5.45 -15.16
N ALA A 284 -5.05 -6.25 -16.16
CA ALA A 284 -4.47 -5.84 -17.43
C ALA A 284 -5.36 -6.36 -18.58
N PRO A 285 -5.19 -5.87 -19.82
CA PRO A 285 -5.82 -6.47 -20.99
C PRO A 285 -5.51 -7.98 -21.02
N PRO A 286 -6.49 -8.85 -21.30
CA PRO A 286 -6.24 -10.28 -21.43
C PRO A 286 -5.17 -10.54 -22.49
N ASP A 287 -4.23 -11.44 -22.18
CA ASP A 287 -3.22 -11.86 -23.15
C ASP A 287 -3.92 -12.60 -24.31
N ALA A 288 -4.08 -11.94 -25.46
CA ALA A 288 -4.61 -12.57 -26.67
C ALA A 288 -3.79 -13.80 -27.13
N ARG A 289 -2.57 -13.98 -26.59
CA ARG A 289 -1.64 -15.06 -26.93
C ARG A 289 -1.92 -16.38 -26.21
N GLY A 290 -2.84 -16.42 -25.24
CA GLY A 290 -3.25 -17.68 -24.57
C GLY A 290 -4.09 -18.61 -25.44
N LEU A 291 -4.69 -18.12 -26.53
CA LEU A 291 -5.56 -18.90 -27.44
C LEU A 291 -4.81 -19.66 -28.56
N HIS A 292 -3.49 -19.49 -28.68
CA HIS A 292 -2.69 -20.12 -29.75
C HIS A 292 -1.64 -21.13 -29.26
N ARG A 293 -1.78 -21.63 -28.03
CA ARG A 293 -1.02 -22.79 -27.55
C ARG A 293 -1.96 -23.80 -26.89
N ALA A 294 -2.75 -24.45 -27.73
CA ALA A 294 -3.30 -25.78 -27.51
C ALA A 294 -2.84 -26.66 -28.67
#